data_AF-A0A917ZHS5-F1
#
_entry.id   AF-A0A917ZHS5-F1
#
_cell.length_a   1.000
_cell.length_b   1.000
_cell.length_c   1.000
_cell.angle_alpha   90.00
_cell.angle_beta   90.00
_cell.angle_gamma   90.00
#
_symmetry.space_group_name_H-M   'P 1'
#
loop_
_entity.id
_entity.type
_entity.pdbx_description
1 polymer ?
#
loop_
_entity_poly.entity_id
_entity_poly.type
_entity_poly.pdbx_seq_one_letter_code
_entity_poly.pdbx_strand_id
1 'polypeptide(L)'
;MTVKLSEALAAEYRRLFDECRIRPERQAAVDATVDKLIANRGRYEAAVEGLGIPWAFVAVIHNMESSLNFSRHLHNGDSLKRRTVRVPKGRPSEGSPPFTWEESAHDALTFKGLDDWHDWSLAGTLYQIERYNGWGYRKYHPDVLSPYLWSGSQLYSAGKYVADGRWSDSAVSQQLGAAVLLRRLEEREAGSAMATAAGAGAEAEAVPAVAAKPKGPAGPLVVWGPEAYDDKALLLQQGLNRFPGVFLREDGLAGRHTSDAAFRVLGAYLQGDPDHPA
;
A
#
# COMPACT_ATOMS: atom_id res chain seq x y z
N MET A 1 18.93 9.80 17.84
CA MET A 1 19.24 9.08 16.60
C MET A 1 18.09 9.25 15.61
N THR A 2 18.40 9.71 14.40
CA THR A 2 17.43 9.79 13.28
C THR A 2 17.46 8.47 12.55
N VAL A 3 16.32 7.78 12.44
CA VAL A 3 16.21 6.56 11.63
C VAL A 3 16.36 6.98 10.17
N LYS A 4 17.22 6.29 9.42
CA LYS A 4 17.46 6.51 7.99
C LYS A 4 17.10 5.23 7.24
N LEU A 5 16.63 5.38 6.00
CA LEU A 5 16.45 4.24 5.10
C LEU A 5 17.83 3.69 4.72
N SER A 6 18.25 2.64 5.42
CA SER A 6 19.43 1.85 5.09
C SER A 6 19.03 0.65 4.25
N GLU A 7 19.98 0.00 3.58
CA GLU A 7 19.65 -1.18 2.77
C GLU A 7 19.08 -2.33 3.61
N ALA A 8 19.56 -2.50 4.85
CA ALA A 8 18.99 -3.48 5.77
C ALA A 8 17.53 -3.17 6.12
N LEU A 9 17.20 -1.90 6.35
CA LEU A 9 15.83 -1.47 6.61
C LEU A 9 14.94 -1.59 5.37
N ALA A 10 15.47 -1.27 4.19
CA ALA A 10 14.76 -1.43 2.93
C ALA A 10 14.44 -2.91 2.66
N ALA A 11 15.40 -3.80 2.87
CA ALA A 11 15.20 -5.25 2.77
C ALA A 11 14.18 -5.76 3.79
N GLU A 12 14.20 -5.26 5.02
CA GLU A 12 13.20 -5.57 6.04
C GLU A 12 11.79 -5.18 5.56
N TYR A 13 11.60 -3.96 5.06
CA TYR A 13 10.29 -3.51 4.56
C TYR A 13 9.76 -4.37 3.41
N ARG A 14 10.60 -4.66 2.41
CA ARG A 14 10.23 -5.53 1.27
C ARG A 14 9.78 -6.90 1.77
N ARG A 15 10.62 -7.54 2.59
CA ARG A 15 10.32 -8.86 3.17
C ARG A 15 9.00 -8.87 3.95
N LEU A 16 8.78 -7.89 4.83
CA LEU A 16 7.55 -7.80 5.62
C LEU A 16 6.33 -7.57 4.72
N PHE A 17 6.45 -6.76 3.68
CA PHE A 17 5.36 -6.52 2.75
C PHE A 17 5.03 -7.77 1.94
N ASP A 18 6.03 -8.52 1.48
CA ASP A 18 5.86 -9.79 0.76
C ASP A 18 5.18 -10.85 1.64
N GLU A 19 5.60 -10.96 2.91
CA GLU A 19 5.04 -11.86 3.92
C GLU A 19 3.68 -11.39 4.51
N CYS A 20 3.23 -10.18 4.16
CA CYS A 20 2.02 -9.59 4.73
C CYS A 20 0.78 -10.36 4.26
N ARG A 21 0.15 -11.07 5.20
CA ARG A 21 -1.15 -11.73 5.02
C ARG A 21 -2.21 -11.02 5.83
N ILE A 22 -3.23 -10.52 5.14
CA ILE A 22 -4.41 -9.92 5.78
C ILE A 22 -5.14 -11.01 6.55
N ARG A 23 -5.52 -10.73 7.80
CA ARG A 23 -6.27 -11.71 8.60
C ARG A 23 -7.67 -11.91 8.00
N PRO A 24 -8.18 -13.15 7.89
CA PRO A 24 -9.48 -13.41 7.29
C PRO A 24 -10.61 -12.57 7.90
N GLU A 25 -10.62 -12.40 9.22
CA GLU A 25 -11.61 -11.60 9.95
C GLU A 25 -11.51 -10.09 9.71
N ARG A 26 -10.42 -9.61 9.10
CA ARG A 26 -10.21 -8.20 8.71
C ARG A 26 -10.42 -7.96 7.22
N GLN A 27 -10.50 -9.02 6.41
CA GLN A 27 -10.56 -8.95 4.95
C GLN A 27 -11.69 -8.03 4.46
N ALA A 28 -12.92 -8.23 4.94
CA ALA A 28 -14.07 -7.43 4.51
C ALA A 28 -13.91 -5.92 4.83
N ALA A 29 -13.33 -5.59 5.98
CA ALA A 29 -13.08 -4.21 6.38
C ALA A 29 -11.94 -3.57 5.56
N VAL A 30 -10.93 -4.36 5.21
CA VAL A 30 -9.84 -3.93 4.31
C VAL A 30 -10.38 -3.69 2.91
N ASP A 31 -11.13 -4.63 2.34
CA ASP A 31 -11.75 -4.51 1.01
C ASP A 31 -12.66 -3.27 0.94
N ALA A 32 -13.56 -3.08 1.92
CA ALA A 32 -14.45 -1.92 1.96
C ALA A 32 -13.71 -0.58 2.10
N THR A 33 -12.56 -0.56 2.78
CA THR A 33 -11.71 0.64 2.86
C THR A 33 -11.02 0.89 1.53
N VAL A 34 -10.42 -0.14 0.92
CA VAL A 34 -9.72 -0.05 -0.37
C VAL A 34 -10.64 0.40 -1.49
N ASP A 35 -11.89 -0.10 -1.53
CA ASP A 35 -12.87 0.34 -2.52
C ASP A 35 -13.12 1.86 -2.43
N LYS A 36 -13.14 2.43 -1.22
CA LYS A 36 -13.24 3.89 -1.03
C LYS A 36 -11.99 4.63 -1.47
N LEU A 37 -10.81 4.05 -1.28
CA LEU A 37 -9.54 4.64 -1.74
C LEU A 37 -9.53 4.72 -3.27
N ILE A 38 -9.84 3.60 -3.95
CA ILE A 38 -9.90 3.52 -5.41
C ILE A 38 -10.99 4.46 -5.96
N ALA A 39 -12.17 4.49 -5.35
CA ALA A 39 -13.25 5.39 -5.77
C ALA A 39 -12.89 6.88 -5.69
N ASN A 40 -11.91 7.25 -4.85
CA ASN A 40 -11.41 8.62 -4.73
C ASN A 40 -10.02 8.83 -5.36
N ARG A 41 -9.52 7.88 -6.16
CA ARG A 41 -8.20 7.92 -6.80
C ARG A 41 -7.89 9.26 -7.47
N GLY A 42 -8.81 9.77 -8.29
CA GLY A 42 -8.61 11.05 -8.99
C GLY A 42 -8.39 12.25 -8.06
N ARG A 43 -8.95 12.24 -6.85
CA ARG A 43 -8.71 13.28 -5.83
C ARG A 43 -7.29 13.20 -5.27
N TYR A 44 -6.81 11.98 -5.04
CA TYR A 44 -5.44 11.75 -4.58
C TYR A 44 -4.43 12.10 -5.66
N GLU A 45 -4.68 11.74 -6.92
CA GLU A 45 -3.85 12.11 -8.06
C GLU A 45 -3.77 13.64 -8.23
N ALA A 46 -4.91 14.35 -8.13
CA ALA A 46 -4.92 15.81 -8.16
C ALA A 46 -4.15 16.45 -6.99
N ALA A 47 -4.21 15.86 -5.79
CA ALA A 47 -3.48 16.37 -4.63
C ALA A 47 -1.95 16.20 -4.72
N VAL A 48 -1.45 15.25 -5.53
CA VAL A 48 -0.03 14.98 -5.73
C VAL A 48 0.51 15.46 -7.07
N GLU A 49 -0.31 16.15 -7.86
CA GLU A 49 0.07 16.64 -9.17
C GLU A 49 1.36 17.48 -9.08
N GLY A 50 2.36 17.12 -9.90
CA GLY A 50 3.66 17.80 -9.91
C GLY A 50 4.60 17.45 -8.75
N LEU A 51 4.18 16.67 -7.75
CA LEU A 51 5.01 16.33 -6.58
C LEU A 51 5.80 15.02 -6.71
N GLY A 52 5.48 14.19 -7.72
CA GLY A 52 6.12 12.89 -7.91
C GLY A 52 5.77 11.84 -6.84
N ILE A 53 4.73 12.08 -6.04
CA ILE A 53 4.28 11.20 -4.94
C ILE A 53 3.23 10.20 -5.48
N PRO A 54 3.29 8.91 -5.15
CA PRO A 54 2.24 7.97 -5.50
C PRO A 54 0.91 8.33 -4.85
N TRP A 55 -0.19 8.30 -5.62
CA TRP A 55 -1.52 8.57 -5.09
C TRP A 55 -1.88 7.63 -3.92
N ALA A 56 -1.44 6.37 -3.99
CA ALA A 56 -1.71 5.35 -2.97
C ALA A 56 -1.09 5.70 -1.62
N PHE A 57 0.10 6.35 -1.60
CA PHE A 57 0.71 6.84 -0.37
C PHE A 57 -0.22 7.84 0.34
N VAL A 58 -0.73 8.82 -0.41
CA VAL A 58 -1.63 9.84 0.17
C VAL A 58 -2.96 9.23 0.58
N ALA A 59 -3.49 8.28 -0.19
CA ALA A 59 -4.74 7.60 0.12
C ALA A 59 -4.69 6.86 1.46
N VAL A 60 -3.62 6.08 1.71
CA VAL A 60 -3.48 5.35 2.98
C VAL A 60 -3.19 6.29 4.15
N ILE A 61 -2.39 7.35 3.97
CA ILE A 61 -2.17 8.36 5.01
C ILE A 61 -3.47 9.11 5.34
N HIS A 62 -4.25 9.49 4.34
CA HIS A 62 -5.55 10.13 4.56
C HIS A 62 -6.51 9.24 5.36
N ASN A 63 -6.49 7.93 5.12
CA ASN A 63 -7.24 6.98 5.94
C ASN A 63 -6.77 7.02 7.40
N MET A 64 -5.45 7.00 7.61
CA MET A 64 -4.86 6.94 8.94
C MET A 64 -5.12 8.20 9.77
N GLU A 65 -5.05 9.37 9.14
CA GLU A 65 -5.11 10.67 9.82
C GLU A 65 -6.54 11.21 9.99
N SER A 66 -7.46 10.86 9.09
CA SER A 66 -8.81 11.46 9.11
C SER A 66 -9.96 10.52 8.72
N SER A 67 -9.69 9.21 8.56
CA SER A 67 -10.71 8.26 8.09
C SER A 67 -11.38 8.70 6.79
N LEU A 68 -10.57 9.25 5.86
CA LEU A 68 -11.00 9.71 4.53
C LEU A 68 -11.95 10.93 4.56
N ASN A 69 -11.83 11.79 5.58
CA ASN A 69 -12.69 12.96 5.69
C ASN A 69 -12.19 14.13 4.82
N PHE A 70 -12.71 14.20 3.60
CA PHE A 70 -12.43 15.26 2.62
C PHE A 70 -12.95 16.68 2.97
N SER A 71 -13.55 16.88 4.15
CA SER A 71 -13.95 18.22 4.64
C SER A 71 -12.92 18.83 5.60
N ARG A 72 -11.80 18.14 5.83
CA ARG A 72 -10.76 18.50 6.80
C ARG A 72 -9.37 18.58 6.16
N HIS A 73 -8.54 19.46 6.68
CA HIS A 73 -7.14 19.61 6.29
C HIS A 73 -6.36 18.33 6.59
N LEU A 74 -5.58 17.84 5.62
CA LEU A 74 -4.66 16.71 5.82
C LEU A 74 -3.58 17.00 6.87
N HIS A 75 -3.27 18.27 7.11
CA HIS A 75 -2.31 18.72 8.14
C HIS A 75 -2.58 18.17 9.54
N ASN A 76 -3.81 18.32 10.00
CA ASN A 76 -4.18 18.06 11.40
C ASN A 76 -5.69 17.80 11.62
N GLY A 77 -6.49 17.76 10.56
CA GLY A 77 -7.93 17.51 10.63
C GLY A 77 -8.81 18.72 10.96
N ASP A 78 -8.28 19.95 10.98
CA ASP A 78 -9.12 21.16 11.06
C ASP A 78 -10.05 21.29 9.85
N SER A 79 -11.18 22.00 9.98
CA SER A 79 -12.13 22.17 8.87
C SER A 79 -11.55 23.03 7.74
N LEU A 80 -11.75 22.63 6.49
CA LEU A 80 -11.33 23.37 5.28
C LEU A 80 -11.97 24.76 5.11
N LYS A 81 -13.00 25.09 5.91
CA LYS A 81 -13.71 26.39 5.87
C LYS A 81 -12.86 27.58 6.32
N ARG A 82 -11.68 27.33 6.89
CA ARG A 82 -10.74 28.34 7.39
C ARG A 82 -9.34 27.73 7.41
N ARG A 83 -8.30 28.54 7.55
CA ARG A 83 -6.94 28.03 7.77
C ARG A 83 -6.86 27.22 9.08
N THR A 84 -5.88 26.33 9.16
CA THR A 84 -5.58 25.56 10.37
C THR A 84 -5.34 26.48 11.58
N VAL A 85 -5.96 26.13 12.70
CA VAL A 85 -5.78 26.79 14.00
C VAL A 85 -4.90 25.92 14.90
N ARG A 86 -5.01 24.60 14.76
CA ARG A 86 -4.07 23.64 15.35
C ARG A 86 -2.75 23.64 14.56
N VAL A 87 -1.69 23.15 15.19
CA VAL A 87 -0.35 23.07 14.57
C VAL A 87 -0.38 22.06 13.41
N PRO A 88 0.26 22.35 12.27
CA PRO A 88 0.87 23.64 11.89
C PRO A 88 -0.20 24.70 11.65
N LYS A 89 -0.07 25.88 12.29
CA LYS A 89 -1.07 26.96 12.22
C LYS A 89 -0.97 27.74 10.91
N GLY A 90 -2.10 28.27 10.44
CA GLY A 90 -2.14 29.18 9.30
C GLY A 90 -1.98 28.50 7.94
N ARG A 91 -2.30 27.21 7.83
CA ARG A 91 -2.20 26.41 6.60
C ARG A 91 -3.56 26.21 5.91
N PRO A 92 -3.62 26.07 4.57
CA PRO A 92 -2.57 26.39 3.58
C PRO A 92 -2.05 27.81 3.75
N SER A 93 -0.80 28.11 3.37
CA SER A 93 -0.26 29.48 3.47
C SER A 93 -0.72 30.39 2.33
N GLU A 94 -1.01 29.81 1.17
CA GLU A 94 -1.50 30.52 -0.01
C GLU A 94 -3.02 30.32 -0.21
N GLY A 95 -3.63 31.10 -1.11
CA GLY A 95 -5.07 31.05 -1.38
C GLY A 95 -5.96 31.66 -0.29
N SER A 96 -7.28 31.49 -0.41
CA SER A 96 -8.28 31.95 0.56
C SER A 96 -9.33 30.86 0.83
N PRO A 97 -9.78 30.67 2.08
CA PRO A 97 -10.80 29.67 2.40
C PRO A 97 -12.19 30.05 1.85
N PRO A 98 -13.11 29.08 1.68
CA PRO A 98 -12.92 27.65 1.93
C PRO A 98 -11.98 27.01 0.90
N PHE A 99 -11.10 26.13 1.37
CA PHE A 99 -10.18 25.40 0.50
C PHE A 99 -10.83 24.11 0.01
N THR A 100 -10.42 23.66 -1.18
CA THR A 100 -10.61 22.26 -1.58
C THR A 100 -9.70 21.35 -0.73
N TRP A 101 -10.00 20.06 -0.73
CA TRP A 101 -9.14 19.11 0.00
C TRP A 101 -7.79 18.98 -0.68
N GLU A 102 -7.78 19.00 -2.01
CA GLU A 102 -6.63 18.86 -2.90
C GLU A 102 -5.63 20.00 -2.66
N GLU A 103 -6.07 21.26 -2.67
CA GLU A 103 -5.22 22.42 -2.34
C GLU A 103 -4.60 22.27 -0.95
N SER A 104 -5.41 21.84 0.03
CA SER A 104 -4.90 21.63 1.38
C SER A 104 -3.94 20.45 1.51
N ALA A 105 -4.18 19.37 0.78
CA ALA A 105 -3.36 18.17 0.82
C ALA A 105 -2.02 18.46 0.15
N HIS A 106 -2.01 19.14 -0.99
CA HIS A 106 -0.80 19.57 -1.68
C HIS A 106 0.09 20.43 -0.76
N ASP A 107 -0.45 21.48 -0.12
CA ASP A 107 0.30 22.29 0.87
C ASP A 107 0.82 21.43 2.05
N ALA A 108 0.07 20.42 2.50
CA ALA A 108 0.51 19.52 3.57
C ALA A 108 1.67 18.61 3.17
N LEU A 109 1.67 18.12 1.94
CA LEU A 109 2.71 17.24 1.41
C LEU A 109 4.02 18.03 1.21
N THR A 110 3.95 19.21 0.59
CA THR A 110 5.08 20.14 0.45
C THR A 110 5.60 20.61 1.81
N PHE A 111 4.72 20.98 2.76
CA PHE A 111 5.16 21.39 4.10
C PHE A 111 5.93 20.29 4.85
N LYS A 112 5.64 19.02 4.56
CA LYS A 112 6.34 17.86 5.14
C LYS A 112 7.64 17.49 4.40
N GLY A 113 7.99 18.19 3.32
CA GLY A 113 9.16 17.92 2.49
C GLY A 113 9.07 16.57 1.80
N LEU A 114 7.86 16.16 1.41
CA LEU A 114 7.63 14.92 0.65
C LEU A 114 7.89 15.10 -0.85
N ASP A 115 7.84 16.34 -1.33
CA ASP A 115 8.25 16.78 -2.66
C ASP A 115 9.77 16.70 -2.87
N ASP A 116 10.56 16.78 -1.81
CA ASP A 116 12.01 16.58 -1.84
C ASP A 116 12.42 15.08 -1.80
N TRP A 117 11.47 14.17 -1.59
CA TRP A 117 11.73 12.74 -1.49
C TRP A 117 11.48 12.03 -2.83
N HIS A 118 12.46 11.24 -3.27
CA HIS A 118 12.47 10.67 -4.62
C HIS A 118 12.44 9.14 -4.66
N ASP A 119 12.73 8.46 -3.56
CA ASP A 119 12.68 6.99 -3.48
C ASP A 119 11.27 6.52 -3.12
N TRP A 120 10.40 6.45 -4.13
CA TRP A 120 9.03 5.93 -3.97
C TRP A 120 8.93 4.43 -4.26
N SER A 121 10.05 3.70 -4.18
CA SER A 121 10.01 2.24 -4.18
C SER A 121 9.15 1.72 -3.03
N LEU A 122 8.79 0.43 -3.05
CA LEU A 122 8.05 -0.21 -1.95
C LEU A 122 8.67 0.10 -0.58
N ALA A 123 9.99 -0.03 -0.45
CA ALA A 123 10.70 0.24 0.78
C ALA A 123 10.67 1.72 1.17
N GLY A 124 10.90 2.61 0.20
CA GLY A 124 10.88 4.06 0.43
C GLY A 124 9.48 4.58 0.79
N THR A 125 8.43 4.04 0.17
CA THR A 125 7.03 4.34 0.50
C THR A 125 6.71 3.91 1.93
N LEU A 126 7.02 2.67 2.33
CA LEU A 126 6.78 2.19 3.69
C LEU A 126 7.59 2.96 4.74
N TYR A 127 8.83 3.33 4.42
CA TYR A 127 9.67 4.19 5.24
C TYR A 127 9.02 5.55 5.48
N GLN A 128 8.48 6.20 4.44
CA GLN A 128 7.82 7.50 4.58
C GLN A 128 6.49 7.40 5.33
N ILE A 129 5.73 6.31 5.17
CA ILE A 129 4.52 6.06 5.95
C ILE A 129 4.86 5.93 7.45
N GLU A 130 5.89 5.14 7.78
CA GLU A 130 6.31 4.99 9.17
C GLU A 130 6.85 6.30 9.75
N ARG A 131 7.63 7.04 8.96
CA ARG A 131 8.11 8.38 9.32
C ARG A 131 6.96 9.34 9.60
N TYR A 132 5.87 9.25 8.84
CA TYR A 132 4.70 10.11 9.00
C TYR A 132 4.06 9.94 10.38
N ASN A 133 3.94 8.70 10.86
CA ASN A 133 3.49 8.38 12.21
C ASN A 133 4.56 8.68 13.28
N GLY A 134 5.81 8.37 12.97
CA GLY A 134 6.97 8.55 13.83
C GLY A 134 7.61 7.23 14.30
N TRP A 135 8.87 7.35 14.75
CA TRP A 135 9.78 6.24 15.02
C TRP A 135 9.67 5.61 16.41
N GLY A 136 8.55 5.79 17.11
CA GLY A 136 8.41 5.37 18.51
C GLY A 136 8.58 3.86 18.70
N TYR A 137 8.04 3.05 17.80
CA TYR A 137 8.16 1.59 17.84
C TYR A 137 9.61 1.15 17.64
N ARG A 138 10.27 1.57 16.56
CA ARG A 138 11.68 1.22 16.32
C ARG A 138 12.64 1.66 17.43
N LYS A 139 12.35 2.77 18.11
CA LYS A 139 13.23 3.31 19.17
C LYS A 139 13.03 2.67 20.53
N TYR A 140 11.80 2.31 20.87
CA TYR A 140 11.43 1.95 22.25
C TYR A 140 10.77 0.58 22.38
N HIS A 141 10.24 0.03 21.28
CA HIS A 141 9.57 -1.29 21.21
C HIS A 141 9.94 -2.03 19.91
N PRO A 142 11.23 -2.26 19.65
CA PRO A 142 11.69 -2.84 18.37
C PRO A 142 11.20 -4.28 18.13
N ASP A 143 10.71 -4.95 19.16
CA ASP A 143 10.05 -6.25 19.13
C ASP A 143 8.60 -6.20 18.64
N VAL A 144 7.99 -5.01 18.58
CA VAL A 144 6.62 -4.81 18.08
C VAL A 144 6.63 -4.06 16.75
N LEU A 145 6.26 -4.76 15.69
CA LEU A 145 6.01 -4.15 14.39
C LEU A 145 4.88 -3.12 14.50
N SER A 146 5.11 -1.91 13.98
CA SER A 146 4.19 -0.79 14.15
C SER A 146 2.77 -1.13 13.67
N PRO A 147 1.73 -1.05 14.52
CA PRO A 147 0.34 -1.22 14.10
C PRO A 147 -0.10 -0.16 13.09
N TYR A 148 0.58 0.99 13.03
CA TYR A 148 0.32 2.00 12.01
C TYR A 148 0.58 1.47 10.59
N LEU A 149 1.54 0.54 10.44
CA LEU A 149 1.79 -0.17 9.20
C LEU A 149 0.99 -1.48 9.11
N TRP A 150 1.06 -2.31 10.14
CA TRP A 150 0.79 -3.76 9.99
C TRP A 150 -0.50 -4.24 10.69
N SER A 151 -1.23 -3.37 11.38
CA SER A 151 -2.48 -3.74 12.06
C SER A 151 -3.51 -4.31 11.08
N GLY A 152 -4.09 -5.46 11.42
CA GLY A 152 -5.02 -6.21 10.57
C GLY A 152 -4.38 -7.31 9.71
N SER A 153 -3.04 -7.43 9.75
CA SER A 153 -2.31 -8.57 9.20
C SER A 153 -1.84 -9.54 10.29
N GLN A 154 -1.28 -10.67 9.88
CA GLN A 154 -0.62 -11.61 10.79
C GLN A 154 0.59 -10.99 11.52
N LEU A 155 1.24 -9.97 10.94
CA LEU A 155 2.51 -9.40 11.42
C LEU A 155 2.36 -8.61 12.73
N TYR A 156 1.12 -8.27 13.10
CA TYR A 156 0.81 -7.55 14.32
C TYR A 156 -0.22 -8.32 15.15
N SER A 157 0.01 -8.36 16.46
CA SER A 157 -0.90 -9.02 17.41
C SER A 157 -1.38 -8.08 18.50
N ALA A 158 -0.46 -7.45 19.25
CA ALA A 158 -0.76 -6.48 20.31
C ALA A 158 0.46 -5.56 20.53
N GLY A 159 0.29 -4.56 21.39
CA GLY A 159 1.32 -3.57 21.68
C GLY A 159 1.03 -2.28 20.93
N LYS A 160 0.71 -1.19 21.63
CA LYS A 160 0.59 0.13 20.99
C LYS A 160 0.74 1.28 21.97
N TYR A 161 1.06 2.44 21.43
CA TYR A 161 0.82 3.71 22.12
C TYR A 161 -0.68 3.99 22.18
N VAL A 162 -1.24 4.10 23.38
CA VAL A 162 -2.67 4.42 23.61
C VAL A 162 -2.91 5.92 23.77
N ALA A 163 -1.84 6.67 24.05
CA ALA A 163 -1.77 8.13 24.00
C ALA A 163 -0.30 8.53 23.79
N ASP A 164 -0.04 9.82 23.60
CA ASP A 164 1.31 10.34 23.44
C ASP A 164 2.21 9.91 24.61
N GLY A 165 3.27 9.16 24.28
CA GLY A 165 4.23 8.61 25.23
C GLY A 165 3.69 7.50 26.16
N ARG A 166 2.43 7.07 26.01
CA ARG A 166 1.82 6.03 26.85
C ARG A 166 1.73 4.71 26.11
N TRP A 167 2.68 3.82 26.38
CA TRP A 167 2.75 2.47 25.85
C TRP A 167 1.83 1.49 26.60
N SER A 168 1.30 0.48 25.88
CA SER A 168 0.64 -0.68 26.44
C SER A 168 0.99 -1.92 25.62
N ASP A 169 1.56 -2.94 26.26
CA ASP A 169 1.94 -4.21 25.62
C ASP A 169 0.73 -5.05 25.16
N SER A 170 -0.43 -4.86 25.78
CA SER A 170 -1.62 -5.68 25.54
C SER A 170 -2.70 -5.00 24.71
N ALA A 171 -2.63 -3.67 24.53
CA ALA A 171 -3.60 -2.95 23.72
C ALA A 171 -3.46 -3.34 22.24
N VAL A 172 -4.59 -3.64 21.60
CA VAL A 172 -4.65 -4.03 20.19
C VAL A 172 -5.23 -2.88 19.37
N SER A 173 -4.53 -2.50 18.29
CA SER A 173 -5.08 -1.54 17.33
C SER A 173 -6.27 -2.11 16.58
N GLN A 174 -7.36 -1.34 16.52
CA GLN A 174 -8.53 -1.66 15.68
C GLN A 174 -8.49 -0.94 14.33
N GLN A 175 -7.61 0.06 14.20
CA GLN A 175 -7.37 0.76 12.95
C GLN A 175 -6.57 -0.16 12.02
N LEU A 176 -6.97 -0.25 10.76
CA LEU A 176 -6.24 -0.99 9.74
C LEU A 176 -4.94 -0.26 9.43
N GLY A 177 -3.83 -0.99 9.40
CA GLY A 177 -2.52 -0.43 9.11
C GLY A 177 -2.38 -0.02 7.64
N ALA A 178 -1.61 1.05 7.40
CA ALA A 178 -1.41 1.60 6.07
C ALA A 178 -0.72 0.61 5.10
N ALA A 179 0.23 -0.19 5.57
CA ALA A 179 0.87 -1.22 4.73
C ALA A 179 -0.09 -2.34 4.36
N VAL A 180 -1.04 -2.68 5.25
CA VAL A 180 -2.10 -3.66 4.98
C VAL A 180 -3.05 -3.16 3.88
N LEU A 181 -3.46 -1.89 3.95
CA LEU A 181 -4.27 -1.25 2.90
C LEU A 181 -3.51 -1.16 1.58
N LEU A 182 -2.21 -0.83 1.64
CA LEU A 182 -1.35 -0.73 0.47
C LEU A 182 -1.14 -2.09 -0.20
N ARG A 183 -0.90 -3.16 0.58
CA ARG A 183 -0.84 -4.54 0.09
C ARG A 183 -2.09 -4.90 -0.69
N ARG A 184 -3.27 -4.57 -0.13
CA ARG A 184 -4.53 -4.85 -0.81
C ARG A 184 -4.75 -3.99 -2.06
N LEU A 185 -4.31 -2.73 -2.04
CA LEU A 185 -4.32 -1.89 -3.24
C LEU A 185 -3.46 -2.50 -4.35
N GLU A 186 -2.24 -2.96 -4.04
CA GLU A 186 -1.37 -3.59 -5.04
C GLU A 186 -1.99 -4.87 -5.63
N GLU A 187 -2.66 -5.68 -4.80
CA GLU A 187 -3.41 -6.85 -5.28
C GLU A 187 -4.56 -6.49 -6.23
N ARG A 188 -5.25 -5.37 -5.98
CA ARG A 188 -6.39 -4.90 -6.80
C ARG A 188 -5.95 -4.16 -8.06
N GLU A 189 -4.80 -3.51 -8.02
CA GLU A 189 -4.24 -2.69 -9.10
C GLU A 189 -3.08 -3.42 -9.82
N ALA A 190 -2.94 -4.73 -9.67
CA ALA A 190 -1.96 -5.58 -10.34
C ALA A 190 -0.48 -5.14 -10.21
N GLY A 191 -0.12 -4.56 -9.06
CA GLY A 191 1.23 -4.06 -8.78
C GLY A 191 1.49 -2.61 -9.23
N SER A 192 0.45 -1.85 -9.58
CA SER A 192 0.58 -0.48 -10.09
C SER A 192 0.15 0.63 -9.12
N ALA A 193 -0.27 0.31 -7.89
CA ALA A 193 -0.85 1.33 -7.01
C ALA A 193 0.18 2.36 -6.55
N MET A 194 1.43 1.95 -6.31
CA MET A 194 2.55 2.83 -5.97
C MET A 194 3.29 3.40 -7.19
N ALA A 195 2.91 3.05 -8.41
CA ALA A 195 3.57 3.58 -9.60
C ALA A 195 3.40 5.10 -9.69
N THR A 196 4.51 5.81 -9.93
CA THR A 196 4.48 7.25 -10.20
C THR A 196 4.55 7.50 -11.71
N ALA A 197 4.05 8.66 -12.16
CA ALA A 197 4.15 9.05 -13.57
C ALA A 197 5.61 9.13 -14.07
N ALA A 198 6.57 9.41 -13.18
CA ALA A 198 8.00 9.39 -13.46
C ALA A 198 8.63 7.97 -13.34
N GLY A 199 8.03 7.08 -12.55
CA GLY A 199 8.50 5.72 -12.26
C GLY A 199 7.94 4.64 -13.19
N ALA A 200 6.97 4.94 -14.05
CA ALA A 200 6.45 4.03 -15.07
C ALA A 200 7.53 3.49 -16.04
N GLY A 201 8.72 4.11 -16.07
CA GLY A 201 9.89 3.64 -16.81
C GLY A 201 11.02 3.04 -15.97
N ALA A 202 10.96 3.05 -14.63
CA ALA A 202 12.10 2.73 -13.76
C ALA A 202 11.90 1.51 -12.84
N GLU A 203 10.67 1.08 -12.57
CA GLU A 203 10.39 -0.14 -11.76
C GLU A 203 9.85 -1.31 -12.59
N ALA A 204 10.10 -1.31 -13.90
CA ALA A 204 10.31 -2.57 -14.58
C ALA A 204 11.73 -3.07 -14.24
N GLU A 205 12.00 -3.39 -12.98
CA GLU A 205 12.85 -4.57 -12.77
C GLU A 205 12.03 -5.70 -13.37
N ALA A 206 12.31 -6.00 -14.65
CA ALA A 206 11.78 -7.16 -15.31
C ALA A 206 11.97 -8.31 -14.34
N VAL A 207 10.87 -8.88 -13.85
CA VAL A 207 10.90 -10.20 -13.23
C VAL A 207 11.77 -11.00 -14.19
N PRO A 208 12.96 -11.51 -13.77
CA PRO A 208 13.85 -12.15 -14.71
C PRO A 208 13.04 -13.29 -15.31
N ALA A 209 12.62 -13.11 -16.56
CA ALA A 209 11.90 -14.12 -17.29
C ALA A 209 12.82 -15.33 -17.19
N VAL A 210 12.34 -16.40 -16.57
CA VAL A 210 13.16 -17.61 -16.43
C VAL A 210 13.46 -18.03 -17.86
N ALA A 211 14.68 -17.75 -18.32
CA ALA A 211 15.16 -18.04 -19.67
C ALA A 211 15.49 -19.53 -19.75
N ALA A 212 14.47 -20.35 -19.52
CA ALA A 212 14.44 -21.76 -19.79
C ALA A 212 12.99 -22.09 -20.13
N LYS A 213 12.65 -22.06 -21.43
CA LYS A 213 11.42 -22.69 -21.90
C LYS A 213 11.43 -24.14 -21.41
N PRO A 214 10.48 -24.59 -20.58
CA PRO A 214 10.34 -26.00 -20.27
C PRO A 214 10.20 -26.76 -21.61
N LYS A 215 11.10 -27.71 -21.88
CA LYS A 215 10.92 -28.63 -23.01
C LYS A 215 9.87 -29.67 -22.61
N GLY A 216 8.60 -29.35 -22.83
CA GLY A 216 7.43 -30.23 -22.64
C GLY A 216 6.14 -29.42 -22.74
N PRO A 217 4.97 -30.03 -22.99
CA PRO A 217 3.71 -29.31 -22.97
C PRO A 217 3.36 -28.97 -21.51
N ALA A 218 3.86 -27.83 -21.02
CA ALA A 218 3.39 -27.25 -19.76
C ALA A 218 2.08 -26.49 -20.04
N GLY A 219 1.00 -27.22 -20.32
CA GLY A 219 -0.33 -26.61 -20.30
C GLY A 219 -0.63 -26.10 -18.87
N PRO A 220 -1.40 -25.02 -18.70
CA PRO A 220 -1.70 -24.51 -17.36
C PRO A 220 -2.42 -25.60 -16.56
N LEU A 221 -1.84 -26.03 -15.43
CA LEU A 221 -2.51 -26.97 -14.50
C LEU A 221 -3.71 -26.34 -13.79
N VAL A 222 -3.86 -25.01 -13.90
CA VAL A 222 -4.89 -24.20 -13.25
C VAL A 222 -5.81 -23.62 -14.32
N VAL A 223 -7.11 -23.84 -14.15
CA VAL A 223 -8.17 -23.31 -15.02
C VAL A 223 -8.59 -21.94 -14.49
N TRP A 224 -8.90 -21.02 -15.40
CA TRP A 224 -9.53 -19.75 -15.07
C TRP A 224 -10.83 -19.99 -14.28
N GLY A 225 -10.91 -19.38 -13.09
CA GLY A 225 -12.00 -19.57 -12.15
C GLY A 225 -12.06 -18.46 -11.11
N PRO A 226 -12.56 -17.26 -11.44
CA PRO A 226 -12.63 -16.13 -10.51
C PRO A 226 -13.66 -16.34 -9.38
N GLU A 227 -14.55 -17.33 -9.51
CA GLU A 227 -15.64 -17.61 -8.56
C GLU A 227 -15.60 -19.04 -8.00
N ALA A 228 -14.63 -19.86 -8.43
CA ALA A 228 -14.52 -21.26 -8.04
C ALA A 228 -13.15 -21.51 -7.40
N TYR A 229 -13.16 -21.92 -6.13
CA TYR A 229 -11.95 -22.24 -5.40
C TYR A 229 -11.26 -23.50 -5.97
N ASP A 230 -9.95 -23.42 -6.17
CA ASP A 230 -9.08 -24.54 -6.55
C ASP A 230 -7.78 -24.54 -5.71
N ASP A 231 -7.43 -25.67 -5.09
CA ASP A 231 -6.18 -25.83 -4.34
C ASP A 231 -4.95 -25.60 -5.24
N LYS A 232 -5.02 -25.95 -6.53
CA LYS A 232 -3.93 -25.68 -7.47
C LYS A 232 -3.78 -24.19 -7.75
N ALA A 233 -4.89 -23.46 -7.81
CA ALA A 233 -4.86 -22.00 -7.94
C ALA A 233 -4.22 -21.36 -6.72
N LEU A 234 -4.55 -21.83 -5.52
CA LEU A 234 -3.95 -21.33 -4.28
C LEU A 234 -2.43 -21.57 -4.27
N LEU A 235 -1.98 -22.77 -4.64
CA LEU A 235 -0.55 -23.10 -4.76
C LEU A 235 0.16 -22.25 -5.82
N LEU A 236 -0.51 -21.98 -6.95
CA LEU A 236 0.02 -21.11 -7.99
C LEU A 236 0.19 -19.67 -7.47
N GLN A 237 -0.84 -19.10 -6.82
CA GLN A 237 -0.77 -17.76 -6.23
C GLN A 237 0.36 -17.66 -5.19
N GLN A 238 0.49 -18.65 -4.31
CA GLN A 238 1.59 -18.74 -3.33
C GLN A 238 2.97 -18.83 -3.97
N GLY A 239 3.08 -19.52 -5.11
CA GLY A 239 4.32 -19.61 -5.89
C GLY A 239 4.65 -18.29 -6.60
N LEU A 240 3.66 -17.68 -7.24
CA LEU A 240 3.80 -16.42 -7.96
C LEU A 240 4.16 -15.25 -7.02
N ASN A 241 3.60 -15.21 -5.81
CA ASN A 241 3.93 -14.23 -4.77
C ASN A 241 5.41 -14.25 -4.32
N ARG A 242 6.20 -15.24 -4.73
CA ARG A 242 7.65 -15.28 -4.45
C ARG A 242 8.48 -14.48 -5.45
N PHE A 243 7.86 -14.01 -6.54
CA PHE A 243 8.53 -13.19 -7.53
C PHE A 243 8.37 -11.71 -7.18
N PRO A 244 9.47 -10.91 -7.23
CA PRO A 244 9.41 -9.48 -6.94
C PRO A 244 8.35 -8.76 -7.78
N GLY A 245 7.60 -7.85 -7.16
CA GLY A 245 6.57 -7.05 -7.84
C GLY A 245 5.28 -7.81 -8.18
N VAL A 246 5.13 -9.06 -7.70
CA VAL A 246 3.88 -9.82 -7.82
C VAL A 246 3.17 -9.85 -6.47
N PHE A 247 1.96 -9.26 -6.44
CA PHE A 247 1.11 -9.23 -5.26
C PHE A 247 -0.25 -9.82 -5.62
N LEU A 248 -0.43 -11.09 -5.30
CA LEU A 248 -1.69 -11.81 -5.44
C LEU A 248 -2.27 -12.09 -4.06
N ARG A 249 -3.60 -12.02 -4.00
CA ARG A 249 -4.34 -12.61 -2.90
C ARG A 249 -4.25 -14.13 -3.00
N GLU A 250 -3.95 -14.77 -1.88
CA GLU A 250 -3.88 -16.25 -1.76
C GLU A 250 -5.27 -16.78 -1.38
N ASP A 251 -6.22 -16.77 -2.33
CA ASP A 251 -7.62 -17.17 -2.11
C ASP A 251 -8.09 -18.37 -2.93
N GLY A 252 -7.23 -18.92 -3.79
CA GLY A 252 -7.59 -20.03 -4.68
C GLY A 252 -8.56 -19.66 -5.78
N LEU A 253 -8.85 -18.38 -5.99
CA LEU A 253 -9.73 -17.87 -7.05
C LEU A 253 -8.87 -17.35 -8.22
N ALA A 254 -8.72 -18.18 -9.25
CA ALA A 254 -7.83 -17.92 -10.38
C ALA A 254 -8.50 -17.01 -11.44
N GLY A 255 -8.61 -15.71 -11.15
CA GLY A 255 -9.10 -14.70 -12.09
C GLY A 255 -8.01 -13.94 -12.84
N ARG A 256 -8.37 -12.76 -13.39
CA ARG A 256 -7.52 -11.87 -14.19
C ARG A 256 -6.13 -11.68 -13.61
N HIS A 257 -6.04 -11.22 -12.36
CA HIS A 257 -4.75 -10.92 -11.74
C HIS A 257 -3.84 -12.15 -11.63
N THR A 258 -4.41 -13.33 -11.34
CA THR A 258 -3.62 -14.58 -11.29
C THR A 258 -3.11 -14.94 -12.69
N SER A 259 -3.92 -14.74 -13.72
CA SER A 259 -3.56 -15.00 -15.12
C SER A 259 -2.50 -14.04 -15.65
N ASP A 260 -2.67 -12.73 -15.40
CA ASP A 260 -1.70 -11.70 -15.78
C ASP A 260 -0.35 -11.94 -15.10
N ALA A 261 -0.36 -12.31 -13.82
CA ALA A 261 0.86 -12.65 -13.08
C ALA A 261 1.50 -13.95 -13.61
N ALA A 262 0.70 -14.98 -13.92
CA ALA A 262 1.19 -16.21 -14.54
C ALA A 262 1.84 -15.90 -15.89
N PHE A 263 1.25 -15.04 -16.71
CA PHE A 263 1.85 -14.63 -17.98
C PHE A 263 3.16 -13.86 -17.77
N ARG A 264 3.19 -12.89 -16.85
CA ARG A 264 4.38 -12.09 -16.54
C ARG A 264 5.57 -12.95 -16.09
N VAL A 265 5.32 -13.98 -15.28
CA VAL A 265 6.36 -14.81 -14.65
C VAL A 265 6.69 -16.06 -15.48
N LEU A 266 5.67 -16.74 -16.00
CA LEU A 266 5.78 -18.07 -16.63
C LEU A 266 5.62 -18.01 -18.16
N GLY A 267 5.17 -16.88 -18.71
CA GLY A 267 4.97 -16.70 -20.15
C GLY A 267 3.68 -17.32 -20.71
N ALA A 268 2.73 -17.71 -19.85
CA ALA A 268 1.46 -18.29 -20.26
C ALA A 268 0.29 -17.81 -19.37
N TYR A 269 -0.86 -17.53 -19.99
CA TYR A 269 -2.12 -17.28 -19.30
C TYR A 269 -2.74 -18.58 -18.76
N LEU A 270 -3.72 -18.44 -17.86
CA LEU A 270 -4.51 -19.56 -17.37
C LEU A 270 -5.34 -20.19 -18.49
N GLN A 271 -5.63 -21.49 -18.34
CA GLN A 271 -6.49 -22.18 -19.29
C GLN A 271 -7.92 -21.62 -19.21
N GLY A 272 -8.48 -21.21 -20.35
CA GLY A 272 -9.84 -20.66 -20.40
C GLY A 272 -9.94 -19.20 -19.96
N ASP A 273 -8.82 -18.47 -19.90
CA ASP A 273 -8.83 -17.03 -19.73
C ASP A 273 -9.67 -16.37 -20.85
N PRO A 274 -10.72 -15.59 -20.51
CA PRO A 274 -11.61 -15.00 -21.50
C PRO A 274 -10.96 -13.93 -22.38
N ASP A 275 -9.90 -13.27 -21.92
CA ASP A 275 -9.19 -12.25 -22.71
C ASP A 275 -8.08 -12.86 -23.58
N HIS A 276 -7.63 -14.07 -23.21
CA HIS A 276 -6.59 -14.81 -23.91
C HIS A 276 -7.01 -16.28 -24.13
N PRO A 277 -8.06 -16.54 -24.91
CA PRO A 277 -8.53 -17.89 -25.21
C PRO A 277 -7.52 -18.58 -26.13
N ALA A 278 -6.57 -19.30 -25.53
CA ALA A 278 -5.63 -20.15 -26.24
C ALA A 278 -6.33 -21.31 -26.96
#